data_AF-A0AA39VPK8-F1
#
_entry.id   AF-A0AA39VPK8-F1
#
_cell.length_a   1.000
_cell.length_b   1.000
_cell.length_c   1.000
_cell.angle_alpha   90.00
_cell.angle_beta   90.00
_cell.angle_gamma   90.00
#
_symmetry.space_group_name_H-M   'P 1'
#
loop_
_entity.id
_entity.type
_entity.pdbx_description
1 polymer ?
#
loop_
_entity_poly.entity_id
_entity_poly.type
_entity_poly.pdbx_seq_one_letter_code
_entity_poly.pdbx_strand_id
1 'polypeptide(L)'
;MLDSDGCKSAPSDTITLPELSHEELESLMDFLYCGNLPPEKVEKHVYALFLASDKYGISHLHEFCERHMLGSLNSSNALDVLEISDVCSNKTLKDTALNFIVKNMEDIVFSAKYEAFAPKNPHLYVQITRAFFMDAKTRRNNSAV
;
A
#
# COMPACT_ATOMS: atom_id res chain seq x y z
N MET A 1 -8.46 2.77 -45.93
CA MET A 1 -9.04 1.45 -45.63
C MET A 1 -8.02 0.42 -46.09
N LEU A 2 -7.35 -0.37 -45.25
CA LEU A 2 -7.39 -0.58 -43.81
C LEU A 2 -5.94 -0.76 -43.35
N ASP A 3 -5.63 -0.21 -42.18
CA ASP A 3 -4.29 -0.11 -41.62
C ASP A 3 -3.67 -1.49 -41.32
N SER A 4 -2.36 -1.56 -41.52
CA SER A 4 -1.51 -2.71 -41.24
C SER A 4 -1.61 -3.07 -39.76
N ASP A 5 -2.33 -4.16 -39.46
CA ASP A 5 -2.28 -4.79 -38.14
C ASP A 5 -0.84 -5.13 -37.81
N GLY A 6 -0.32 -4.49 -36.76
CA GLY A 6 0.99 -4.77 -36.19
C GLY A 6 1.04 -6.22 -35.77
N CYS A 7 1.75 -7.03 -36.57
CA CYS A 7 2.06 -8.42 -36.28
C CYS A 7 2.83 -8.49 -34.95
N LYS A 8 2.11 -8.72 -33.86
CA LYS A 8 2.73 -9.05 -32.56
C LYS A 8 3.30 -10.46 -32.71
N SER A 9 4.59 -10.54 -32.43
CA SER A 9 5.44 -11.73 -32.38
C SER A 9 4.73 -12.95 -31.79
N ALA A 10 5.14 -14.15 -32.21
CA ALA A 10 4.70 -15.41 -31.61
C ALA A 10 4.75 -15.35 -30.07
N PRO A 11 3.77 -15.94 -29.36
CA PRO A 11 3.76 -15.94 -27.91
C PRO A 11 5.05 -16.58 -27.40
N SER A 12 5.85 -15.81 -26.67
CA SER A 12 6.96 -16.35 -25.89
C SER A 12 6.34 -17.17 -24.76
N ASP A 13 6.72 -18.44 -24.63
CA ASP A 13 6.29 -19.33 -23.52
C ASP A 13 6.75 -18.83 -22.14
N THR A 14 7.58 -17.80 -22.10
CA THR A 14 8.11 -17.19 -20.88
C THR A 14 7.56 -15.78 -20.69
N ILE A 15 7.00 -15.53 -19.50
CA ILE A 15 6.58 -14.21 -19.02
C ILE A 15 7.60 -13.72 -18.00
N THR A 16 8.04 -12.46 -18.12
CA THR A 16 8.99 -11.84 -17.19
C THR A 16 8.29 -10.81 -16.30
N LEU A 17 8.55 -10.87 -14.99
CA LEU A 17 7.95 -10.02 -13.96
C LEU A 17 9.08 -9.28 -13.22
N PRO A 18 9.68 -8.25 -13.83
CA PRO A 18 10.96 -7.68 -13.39
C PRO A 18 10.91 -6.94 -12.04
N GLU A 19 9.72 -6.55 -11.58
CA GLU A 19 9.52 -5.87 -10.31
C GLU A 19 9.45 -6.82 -9.11
N LEU A 20 9.35 -8.13 -9.35
CA LEU A 20 9.29 -9.13 -8.29
C LEU A 20 10.63 -9.84 -8.19
N SER A 21 11.16 -9.89 -6.97
CA SER A 21 12.23 -10.82 -6.62
C SER A 21 11.73 -12.27 -6.72
N HIS A 22 12.67 -13.22 -6.71
CA HIS A 22 12.33 -14.63 -6.76
C HIS A 22 11.38 -15.07 -5.62
N GLU A 23 11.62 -14.59 -4.39
CA GLU A 23 10.80 -14.92 -3.22
C GLU A 23 9.40 -14.29 -3.30
N GLU A 24 9.27 -13.07 -3.82
CA GLU A 24 7.99 -12.40 -4.01
C GLU A 24 7.17 -13.06 -5.12
N LEU A 25 7.84 -13.47 -6.20
CA LEU A 25 7.22 -14.23 -7.28
C LEU A 25 6.75 -15.60 -6.79
N GLU A 26 7.57 -16.31 -6.02
CA GLU A 26 7.18 -17.58 -5.40
C GLU A 26 5.95 -17.39 -4.50
N SER A 27 5.92 -16.34 -3.69
CA SER A 27 4.76 -16.01 -2.84
C SER A 27 3.52 -15.67 -3.67
N LEU A 28 3.68 -14.97 -4.80
CA LEU A 28 2.58 -14.70 -5.72
C LEU A 28 2.04 -16.01 -6.32
N MET A 29 2.93 -16.91 -6.75
CA MET A 29 2.54 -18.21 -7.30
C MET A 29 1.81 -19.06 -6.26
N ASP A 30 2.35 -19.16 -5.05
CA ASP A 30 1.72 -19.90 -3.95
C ASP A 30 0.31 -19.39 -3.68
N PHE A 31 0.11 -18.07 -3.65
CA PHE A 31 -1.22 -17.48 -3.48
C PHE A 31 -2.15 -17.82 -4.65
N LEU A 32 -1.67 -17.77 -5.89
CA LEU A 32 -2.49 -18.08 -7.07
C LEU A 32 -2.93 -19.54 -7.13
N TYR A 33 -2.06 -20.47 -6.70
CA TYR A 33 -2.37 -21.91 -6.70
C TYR A 33 -3.16 -22.35 -5.47
N CYS A 34 -2.90 -21.78 -4.29
CA CYS A 34 -3.50 -22.23 -3.03
C CYS A 34 -4.62 -21.32 -2.51
N GLY A 35 -4.72 -20.09 -3.00
CA GLY A 35 -5.67 -19.07 -2.52
C GLY A 35 -5.34 -18.48 -1.15
N ASN A 36 -4.21 -18.84 -0.55
CA ASN A 36 -3.76 -18.32 0.74
C ASN A 36 -2.24 -18.39 0.88
N LEU A 37 -1.69 -17.64 1.84
CA LEU A 37 -0.27 -17.63 2.17
C LEU A 37 -0.04 -17.84 3.68
N PRO A 38 1.08 -18.47 4.07
CA PRO A 38 1.47 -18.55 5.47
C PRO A 38 1.81 -17.15 6.01
N PRO A 39 1.53 -16.86 7.31
CA PRO A 39 1.69 -15.52 7.88
C PRO A 39 3.07 -14.90 7.66
N GLU A 40 4.13 -15.71 7.74
CA GLU A 40 5.51 -15.28 7.53
C GLU A 40 5.75 -14.72 6.11
N LYS A 41 5.24 -15.41 5.07
CA LYS A 41 5.34 -14.92 3.68
C LYS A 41 4.51 -13.67 3.48
N VAL A 42 3.34 -13.60 4.12
CA VAL A 42 2.49 -12.41 4.03
C VAL A 42 3.18 -11.21 4.68
N GLU A 43 3.64 -11.30 5.92
CA GLU A 43 4.28 -10.17 6.61
C GLU A 43 5.53 -9.67 5.87
N LYS A 44 6.29 -10.59 5.27
CA LYS A 44 7.51 -10.24 4.51
C LYS A 44 7.21 -9.60 3.16
N HIS A 45 6.15 -10.03 2.45
CA HIS A 45 5.93 -9.68 1.05
C HIS A 45 4.60 -8.96 0.76
N VAL A 46 3.79 -8.63 1.77
CA VAL A 46 2.44 -8.04 1.60
C VAL A 46 2.46 -6.80 0.70
N TYR A 47 3.47 -5.96 0.83
CA TYR A 47 3.61 -4.74 0.05
C TYR A 47 3.87 -4.99 -1.43
N ALA A 48 4.83 -5.88 -1.74
CA ALA A 48 5.13 -6.27 -3.12
C ALA A 48 3.95 -7.02 -3.76
N LEU A 49 3.30 -7.90 -3.00
CA LEU A 49 2.10 -8.62 -3.43
C LEU A 49 0.92 -7.69 -3.68
N PHE A 50 0.75 -6.65 -2.86
CA PHE A 50 -0.29 -5.64 -3.08
C PHE A 50 -0.03 -4.84 -4.36
N LEU A 51 1.20 -4.37 -4.58
CA LEU A 51 1.59 -3.70 -5.82
C LEU A 51 1.40 -4.60 -7.05
N ALA A 52 1.79 -5.87 -6.95
CA ALA A 52 1.57 -6.86 -8.01
C ALA A 52 0.09 -7.09 -8.26
N SER A 53 -0.73 -7.20 -7.22
CA SER A 53 -2.17 -7.40 -7.35
C SER A 53 -2.86 -6.26 -8.08
N ASP A 54 -2.43 -5.01 -7.82
CA ASP A 54 -2.93 -3.82 -8.50
C ASP A 54 -2.48 -3.80 -9.98
N LYS A 55 -1.18 -4.04 -10.22
CA LYS A 55 -0.59 -4.06 -11.57
C LYS A 55 -1.15 -5.15 -12.48
N TYR A 56 -1.37 -6.34 -11.94
CA TYR A 56 -1.86 -7.51 -12.69
C TYR A 56 -3.38 -7.71 -12.59
N GLY A 57 -4.10 -6.86 -11.86
CA GLY A 57 -5.55 -6.95 -11.73
C GLY A 57 -6.04 -8.18 -10.96
N ILE A 58 -5.28 -8.66 -9.97
CA ILE A 58 -5.61 -9.84 -9.16
C ILE A 58 -6.45 -9.41 -7.96
N SER A 59 -7.75 -9.20 -8.16
CA SER A 59 -8.65 -8.64 -7.14
C SER A 59 -8.65 -9.40 -5.81
N HIS A 60 -8.61 -10.74 -5.86
CA HIS A 60 -8.62 -11.55 -4.64
C HIS A 60 -7.36 -11.34 -3.77
N LEU A 61 -6.19 -11.21 -4.41
CA LEU A 61 -4.94 -10.89 -3.72
C LEU A 61 -4.97 -9.46 -3.18
N HIS A 62 -5.54 -8.53 -3.94
CA HIS A 62 -5.67 -7.13 -3.53
C HIS A 62 -6.46 -7.00 -2.23
N GLU A 63 -7.66 -7.59 -2.18
CA GLU A 63 -8.51 -7.60 -0.98
C GLU A 63 -7.88 -8.36 0.19
N PHE A 64 -7.11 -9.41 -0.09
CA PHE A 64 -6.39 -10.17 0.93
C PHE A 64 -5.31 -9.31 1.59
N CYS A 65 -4.43 -8.68 0.78
CA CYS A 65 -3.36 -7.81 1.25
C CYS A 65 -3.92 -6.56 1.95
N GLU A 66 -4.98 -5.94 1.42
CA GLU A 66 -5.64 -4.79 2.04
C GLU A 66 -6.16 -5.12 3.44
N ARG A 67 -6.92 -6.22 3.59
CA ARG A 67 -7.43 -6.66 4.89
C ARG A 67 -6.31 -6.93 5.88
N HIS A 68 -5.21 -7.53 5.42
CA HIS A 68 -4.09 -7.79 6.31
C HIS A 68 -3.41 -6.50 6.77
N MET A 69 -3.12 -5.55 5.86
CA MET A 69 -2.51 -4.27 6.20
C MET A 69 -3.40 -3.45 7.15
N LEU A 70 -4.72 -3.46 6.96
CA LEU A 70 -5.66 -2.83 7.88
C LEU A 70 -5.64 -3.48 9.27
N GLY A 71 -5.55 -4.81 9.32
CA GLY A 71 -5.53 -5.56 10.58
C GLY A 71 -4.19 -5.51 11.34
N SER A 72 -3.08 -5.27 10.64
CA SER A 72 -1.72 -5.22 11.23
C SER A 72 -1.18 -3.81 11.41
N LEU A 73 -1.99 -2.77 11.15
CA LEU A 73 -1.59 -1.37 11.21
C LEU A 73 -1.10 -0.98 12.62
N ASN A 74 0.10 -0.41 12.68
CA ASN A 74 0.76 0.02 13.91
C ASN A 74 1.73 1.19 13.62
N SER A 75 2.27 1.82 14.68
CA SER A 75 3.14 3.00 14.54
C SER A 75 4.43 2.75 13.73
N SER A 76 4.89 1.50 13.64
CA SER A 76 6.09 1.15 12.88
C SER A 76 5.82 0.96 11.39
N ASN A 77 4.61 0.58 10.97
CA ASN A 77 4.29 0.32 9.57
C ASN A 77 3.32 1.35 8.94
N ALA A 78 2.70 2.23 9.73
CA ALA A 78 1.68 3.16 9.23
C ALA A 78 2.17 4.08 8.10
N LEU A 79 3.43 4.51 8.13
CA LEU A 79 4.02 5.32 7.06
C LEU A 79 4.23 4.52 5.77
N ASP A 80 4.66 3.27 5.89
CA ASP A 80 4.88 2.36 4.77
C ASP A 80 3.52 2.03 4.10
N VAL A 81 2.48 1.76 4.90
CA VAL A 81 1.10 1.54 4.43
C VAL A 81 0.55 2.79 3.75
N LEU A 82 0.82 3.98 4.30
CA LEU A 82 0.38 5.24 3.70
C LEU A 82 1.02 5.45 2.32
N GLU A 83 2.32 5.22 2.19
CA GLU A 83 3.04 5.33 0.93
C GLU A 83 2.45 4.40 -0.14
N ILE A 84 2.24 3.14 0.21
CA ILE A 84 1.70 2.13 -0.72
C ILE A 84 0.26 2.42 -1.10
N SER A 85 -0.56 2.87 -0.15
CA SER A 85 -1.94 3.26 -0.44
C SER A 85 -2.03 4.42 -1.42
N ASP A 86 -1.05 5.33 -1.42
CA ASP A 86 -0.96 6.43 -2.36
C ASP A 86 -0.55 5.94 -3.76
N VAL A 87 0.43 5.04 -3.84
CA VAL A 87 0.89 4.43 -5.09
C VAL A 87 -0.25 3.69 -5.80
N CYS A 88 -0.98 2.84 -5.07
CA CYS A 88 -2.12 2.10 -5.63
C CYS A 88 -3.41 2.93 -5.71
N SER A 89 -3.38 4.21 -5.32
CA SER A 89 -4.58 5.07 -5.25
C SER A 89 -5.74 4.45 -4.44
N ASN A 90 -5.45 3.59 -3.46
CA ASN A 90 -6.44 2.95 -2.61
C ASN A 90 -6.86 3.93 -1.50
N LYS A 91 -8.01 4.57 -1.69
CA LYS A 91 -8.54 5.60 -0.78
C LYS A 91 -8.86 5.06 0.61
N THR A 92 -9.45 3.86 0.69
CA THR A 92 -9.85 3.26 1.98
C THR A 92 -8.64 3.01 2.87
N LEU A 93 -7.61 2.38 2.30
CA LEU A 93 -6.36 2.12 3.00
C LEU A 93 -5.65 3.42 3.39
N LYS A 94 -5.63 4.40 2.47
CA LYS A 94 -5.02 5.71 2.68
C LYS A 94 -5.68 6.50 3.81
N ASP A 95 -7.00 6.62 3.79
CA ASP A 95 -7.74 7.34 4.81
C ASP A 95 -7.60 6.66 6.18
N THR A 96 -7.57 5.32 6.21
CA THR A 96 -7.36 4.57 7.45
C THR A 96 -5.95 4.79 8.00
N ALA A 97 -4.93 4.72 7.14
CA ALA A 97 -3.54 4.98 7.52
C ALA A 97 -3.35 6.42 8.02
N LEU A 98 -3.90 7.42 7.31
CA LEU A 98 -3.85 8.83 7.74
C LEU A 98 -4.51 9.03 9.10
N ASN A 99 -5.72 8.47 9.30
CA ASN A 99 -6.42 8.58 10.57
C ASN A 99 -5.65 7.92 11.72
N PHE A 100 -5.01 6.77 11.46
CA PHE A 100 -4.16 6.11 12.46
C PHE A 100 -2.94 6.97 12.81
N ILE A 101 -2.28 7.54 11.80
CA ILE A 101 -1.10 8.40 11.99
C ILE A 101 -1.48 9.62 12.82
N VAL A 102 -2.58 10.30 12.50
CA VAL A 102 -3.05 11.49 13.23
C VAL A 102 -3.38 11.17 14.69
N LYS A 103 -3.96 9.99 14.96
CA LYS A 103 -4.27 9.55 16.33
C LYS A 103 -3.03 9.24 17.16
N ASN A 104 -1.97 8.73 16.52
CA ASN A 104 -0.71 8.34 17.16
C ASN A 104 0.44 9.28 16.77
N MET A 105 0.11 10.54 16.44
CA MET A 105 1.05 11.48 15.85
C MET A 105 2.23 11.76 16.79
N GLU A 106 2.00 11.76 18.10
CA GLU A 106 3.00 11.99 19.14
C GLU A 106 4.13 10.95 19.09
N ASP A 107 3.81 9.68 18.82
CA ASP A 107 4.83 8.63 18.72
C ASP A 107 5.52 8.63 17.36
N ILE A 108 4.77 8.95 16.30
CA ILE A 108 5.24 8.81 14.92
C ILE A 108 6.14 9.98 14.52
N VAL A 109 5.80 11.22 14.89
CA VAL A 109 6.48 12.43 14.41
C VAL A 109 7.95 12.52 14.83
N PHE A 110 8.32 11.95 15.97
CA PHE A 110 9.69 11.94 16.48
C PHE A 110 10.48 10.68 16.08
N SER A 111 9.89 9.80 15.27
CA SER A 111 10.57 8.60 14.80
C SER A 111 11.54 8.93 13.65
N ALA A 112 12.68 8.24 13.63
CA ALA A 112 13.64 8.35 12.51
C ALA A 112 13.00 7.98 11.15
N LYS A 113 11.99 7.10 11.16
CA LYS A 113 11.22 6.76 9.96
C LYS A 113 10.48 7.98 9.41
N TYR A 114 9.87 8.79 10.27
CA TYR A 114 9.14 9.99 9.86
C TYR A 114 10.07 11.05 9.27
N GLU A 115 11.25 11.24 9.87
CA GLU A 115 12.28 12.14 9.33
C GLU A 115 12.75 11.71 7.93
N ALA A 116 12.94 10.40 7.71
CA ALA A 116 13.31 9.85 6.41
C ALA A 116 12.16 9.88 5.39
N PHE A 117 10.91 9.84 5.85
CA PHE A 117 9.70 9.87 5.03
C PHE A 117 9.44 11.26 4.44
N ALA A 118 9.62 12.31 5.22
CA ALA A 118 9.31 13.69 4.82
C ALA A 118 9.96 14.16 3.51
N PRO A 119 11.28 13.98 3.27
CA PRO A 119 11.91 14.41 2.01
C PRO A 119 11.56 13.50 0.83
N LYS A 120 11.23 12.23 1.06
CA LYS A 120 10.85 11.28 0.01
C LYS A 120 9.43 11.53 -0.49
N ASN A 121 8.53 11.89 0.41
CA ASN A 121 7.09 12.00 0.17
C ASN A 121 6.52 13.36 0.62
N PRO A 122 6.94 14.48 0.01
CA PRO A 122 6.54 15.81 0.45
C PRO A 122 5.02 16.05 0.34
N HIS A 123 4.33 15.44 -0.63
CA HIS A 123 2.88 15.55 -0.75
C HIS A 123 2.13 14.77 0.34
N LEU A 124 2.63 13.61 0.76
CA LEU A 124 2.06 12.84 1.87
C LEU A 124 2.29 13.56 3.19
N TYR A 125 3.46 14.16 3.40
CA TYR A 125 3.74 14.99 4.57
C TYR A 125 2.73 16.14 4.72
N VAL A 126 2.42 16.84 3.61
CA VAL A 126 1.40 17.89 3.60
C VAL A 126 0.01 17.33 3.91
N GLN A 127 -0.32 16.14 3.41
CA GLN A 127 -1.60 15.48 3.71
C GLN A 127 -1.72 15.11 5.19
N ILE A 128 -0.68 14.53 5.79
CA ILE A 128 -0.62 14.22 7.22
C ILE A 128 -0.81 15.51 8.04
N THR A 129 -0.07 16.57 7.71
CA THR A 129 -0.17 17.86 8.40
C THR A 129 -1.58 18.44 8.32
N ARG A 130 -2.20 18.42 7.14
CA ARG A 130 -3.59 18.88 6.94
C ARG A 130 -4.58 18.04 7.76
N ALA A 131 -4.45 16.70 7.69
CA ALA A 131 -5.31 15.79 8.43
C ALA A 131 -5.21 16.01 9.95
N PHE A 132 -4.00 16.24 10.46
CA PHE A 132 -3.76 16.54 11.87
C PHE A 132 -4.48 17.82 12.32
N PHE A 133 -4.36 18.92 11.56
CA PHE A 133 -5.08 20.16 11.88
C PHE A 133 -6.61 20.02 11.78
N MET A 134 -7.10 19.25 10.81
CA MET A 134 -8.54 18.99 10.67
C MET A 134 -9.10 18.18 11.84
N ASP A 135 -8.36 17.18 12.31
CA ASP A 135 -8.74 16.39 13.49
C ASP A 135 -8.72 17.26 14.77
N ALA A 136 -7.68 18.06 14.97
CA ALA A 136 -7.60 18.99 16.10
C ALA A 136 -8.77 19.99 16.13
N LYS A 137 -9.17 20.52 14.96
CA LYS A 137 -10.35 21.39 14.84
C LYS A 137 -11.65 20.65 15.18
N THR A 138 -11.78 19.40 14.75
CA THR A 138 -12.95 18.56 15.00
C THR A 138 -13.11 18.25 16.49
N ARG A 139 -12.02 17.88 17.18
CA ARG A 139 -12.04 17.65 18.64
C ARG A 139 -12.49 18.89 19.42
N ARG A 140 -12.00 20.07 19.02
CA ARG A 140 -12.36 21.34 19.67
C ARG A 140 -13.84 21.69 19.50
N ASN A 141 -14.40 21.44 18.32
CA ASN A 141 -15.82 21.68 18.05
C ASN A 141 -16.72 20.72 18.87
N ASN A 142 -16.32 19.46 19.03
CA ASN A 142 -17.08 18.48 19.80
C ASN A 142 -17.04 18.74 21.31
N SER A 143 -16.01 19.43 21.83
CA SER A 143 -15.95 19.84 23.24
C SER A 143 -16.76 21.10 23.58
N ALA A 144 -17.32 21.77 22.57
CA ALA A 144 -18.09 23.01 22.74
C ALA A 144 -19.62 22.81 22.63
N VAL A 145 -20.06 21.56 22.50
CA VAL A 145 -21.46 21.10 22.46
C VAL A 145 -21.72 20.24 23.69
#